data_AF-A0A0C7R265-F1
#
_entry.id   AF-A0A0C7R265-F1
#
_cell.length_a   1.000
_cell.length_b   1.000
_cell.length_c   1.000
_cell.angle_alpha   90.00
_cell.angle_beta   90.00
_cell.angle_gamma   90.00
#
_symmetry.space_group_name_H-M   'P 1'
#
loop_
_entity.id
_entity.type
_entity.pdbx_description
1 polymer ?
#
loop_
_entity_poly.entity_id
_entity_poly.type
_entity_poly.pdbx_seq_one_letter_code
_entity_poly.pdbx_strand_id
1 'polypeptide(L)'
;MTESKILIDTLDMLDEFEKNRKADYSIWGYLYQFDLMFYDMLTDKDKSDLFNDYNKLSGKLDIITYEAEMIEDYCKEFTINDQKHVRLAQIKYNARSKTNFYKENKDALKTLYYIYLKAKILDCESFDLKCSLFYFNQNEKNNNSNDYSDKIREELETIINSEVKKLDDELNNKDSKIEPNEWVSTTIDNEILYNQLTSKDLSGRIQYLFYNLSNKEYLNDFIDNTLITKKVPERQDLIAMIKQKLEEEYSYLRSNDYSLSEEINKGDLLYSLGINFIINEWQSKKEKNERKPINLQQVLEYIHSMNSRDVLIDDIVEKILVEYFDELIYIIESDIYKDIYDDKFEEQQGNEIIDNFEILLHELLEFLRRILKERTARYSLFNTISNNRFKTREEYLQMSVIEEYAIINQMKDLFMDFCRRILKIMYWEKYIQNKSIDLDEWFRIDEELWIFKKKDLKIKTVLLPNVSDDRVKDICRDIVYRMRKVDNKYSKPRLWYFKSINENKGYSDRILYDLREIQGRGGMMHYTLNITKIADDNIRNNIVGNNDDYFYIECMDCLKMNSMSNYESIEHIFSERCVKCGIRKSR
;
A
#
# COMPACT_ATOMS: atom_id res chain seq x y z
N MET A 1 25.22 36.06 8.39
CA MET A 1 24.44 35.07 7.60
C MET A 1 23.89 34.07 8.61
N THR A 2 22.58 33.83 8.68
CA THR A 2 21.96 33.10 9.81
C THR A 2 22.20 31.60 9.75
N GLU A 3 22.52 30.98 10.90
CA GLU A 3 22.77 29.53 11.11
C GLU A 3 21.71 28.60 10.49
N SER A 4 20.46 29.06 10.39
CA SER A 4 19.37 28.36 9.70
C SER A 4 19.61 28.13 8.20
N LYS A 5 20.35 29.03 7.53
CA LYS A 5 20.65 28.94 6.09
C LYS A 5 21.69 27.84 5.79
N ILE A 6 22.64 27.62 6.69
CA ILE A 6 23.73 26.65 6.53
C ILE A 6 23.20 25.22 6.48
N LEU A 7 22.26 24.93 7.37
CA LEU A 7 21.60 23.66 7.46
C LEU A 7 20.69 23.40 6.24
N ILE A 8 19.91 24.40 5.83
CA ILE A 8 19.11 24.33 4.60
C ILE A 8 20.04 24.04 3.40
N ASP A 9 21.14 24.76 3.28
CA ASP A 9 22.16 24.53 2.26
C ASP A 9 22.88 23.17 2.40
N THR A 10 22.78 22.46 3.53
CA THR A 10 23.39 21.14 3.72
C THR A 10 22.43 20.05 3.29
N LEU A 11 21.15 20.18 3.63
CA LEU A 11 20.09 19.27 3.22
C LEU A 11 19.82 19.37 1.71
N ASP A 12 19.70 20.60 1.18
CA ASP A 12 19.57 20.84 -0.28
C ASP A 12 20.73 20.22 -1.08
N MET A 13 21.91 20.17 -0.46
CA MET A 13 23.09 19.57 -1.08
C MET A 13 23.07 18.05 -1.05
N LEU A 14 22.67 17.43 0.06
CA LEU A 14 22.44 15.98 0.10
C LEU A 14 21.48 15.58 -1.03
N ASP A 15 20.37 16.30 -1.14
CA ASP A 15 19.36 16.12 -2.20
C ASP A 15 19.91 16.31 -3.64
N GLU A 16 20.94 17.13 -3.83
CA GLU A 16 21.59 17.33 -5.12
C GLU A 16 22.59 16.21 -5.46
N PHE A 17 23.34 15.71 -4.47
CA PHE A 17 24.18 14.53 -4.61
C PHE A 17 23.37 13.29 -5.00
N GLU A 18 22.13 13.19 -4.53
CA GLU A 18 21.23 12.07 -4.83
C GLU A 18 20.67 12.09 -6.26
N LYS A 19 20.61 13.24 -6.96
CA LYS A 19 20.04 13.33 -8.33
C LYS A 19 20.75 12.43 -9.35
N ASN A 20 22.02 12.12 -9.11
CA ASN A 20 22.85 11.30 -10.00
C ASN A 20 22.99 9.85 -9.51
N ARG A 21 22.41 9.49 -8.35
CA ARG A 21 22.41 8.12 -7.83
C ARG A 21 21.34 7.31 -8.57
N LYS A 22 21.70 6.10 -9.01
CA LYS A 22 20.84 5.25 -9.84
C LYS A 22 19.52 4.93 -9.12
N ALA A 23 18.39 5.09 -9.81
CA ALA A 23 17.06 4.66 -9.34
C ALA A 23 16.96 3.18 -8.93
N ASP A 24 17.99 2.37 -9.20
CA ASP A 24 18.16 0.98 -8.77
C ASP A 24 18.62 0.81 -7.30
N TYR A 25 18.93 1.89 -6.56
CA TYR A 25 19.10 1.80 -5.10
C TYR A 25 17.75 1.41 -4.50
N SER A 26 17.70 0.17 -4.02
CA SER A 26 16.48 -0.61 -3.86
C SER A 26 15.37 0.09 -3.08
N ILE A 27 14.10 -0.19 -3.42
CA ILE A 27 12.92 0.07 -2.57
C ILE A 27 13.20 -0.29 -1.09
N TRP A 28 14.04 -1.31 -0.86
CA TRP A 28 14.50 -1.71 0.47
C TRP A 28 15.31 -0.64 1.19
N GLY A 29 16.29 0.00 0.54
CA GLY A 29 17.07 1.10 1.15
C GLY A 29 16.19 2.33 1.43
N TYR A 30 15.29 2.65 0.50
CA TYR A 30 14.29 3.70 0.68
C TYR A 30 13.35 3.45 1.87
N LEU A 31 12.87 2.22 2.08
CA LEU A 31 12.04 1.92 3.24
C LEU A 31 12.86 1.81 4.53
N TYR A 32 14.07 1.30 4.42
CA TYR A 32 14.98 1.07 5.55
C TYR A 32 15.40 2.37 6.23
N GLN A 33 15.43 3.51 5.52
CA GLN A 33 15.73 4.80 6.15
C GLN A 33 14.68 5.20 7.20
N PHE A 34 13.39 4.97 6.92
CA PHE A 34 12.32 5.31 7.84
C PHE A 34 12.35 4.42 9.07
N ASP A 35 12.63 3.12 8.86
CA ASP A 35 12.78 2.16 9.95
C ASP A 35 13.97 2.54 10.85
N LEU A 36 15.11 2.90 10.27
CA LEU A 36 16.31 3.25 11.03
C LEU A 36 16.16 4.59 11.75
N MET A 37 15.54 5.58 11.12
CA MET A 37 15.20 6.86 11.74
C MET A 37 14.24 6.65 12.92
N PHE A 38 13.21 5.82 12.76
CA PHE A 38 12.28 5.52 13.84
C PHE A 38 12.96 4.77 14.99
N TYR A 39 13.87 3.86 14.68
CA TYR A 39 14.70 3.21 15.69
C TYR A 39 15.57 4.22 16.45
N ASP A 40 16.26 5.14 15.76
CA ASP A 40 17.08 6.18 16.41
C ASP A 40 16.24 7.04 17.36
N MET A 41 15.06 7.51 16.92
CA MET A 41 14.11 8.23 17.79
C MET A 41 13.82 7.49 19.10
N LEU A 42 13.68 6.16 19.05
CA LEU A 42 13.37 5.32 20.21
C LEU A 42 14.59 4.96 21.06
N THR A 43 15.81 5.21 20.59
CA THR A 43 17.05 4.80 21.28
C THR A 43 17.91 5.97 21.76
N ASP A 44 17.55 7.21 21.39
CA ASP A 44 18.27 8.44 21.75
C ASP A 44 18.72 8.53 23.20
N LYS A 45 17.88 8.05 24.13
CA LYS A 45 18.09 8.21 25.57
C LYS A 45 18.84 7.05 26.20
N ASP A 46 19.27 6.06 25.43
CA ASP A 46 19.95 4.87 25.95
C ASP A 46 21.24 4.54 25.19
N LYS A 47 21.94 3.50 25.67
CA LYS A 47 23.26 3.08 25.13
C LYS A 47 23.22 2.60 23.68
N SER A 48 22.04 2.42 23.09
CA SER A 48 21.83 1.98 21.72
C SER A 48 21.60 3.13 20.73
N ASP A 49 21.64 4.39 21.19
CA ASP A 49 21.70 5.60 20.35
C ASP A 49 22.72 5.42 19.20
N LEU A 50 22.31 5.77 17.98
CA LEU A 50 23.12 5.46 16.80
C LEU A 50 24.32 6.42 16.64
N PHE A 51 24.26 7.61 17.25
CA PHE A 51 25.29 8.65 17.15
C PHE A 51 26.23 8.73 18.36
N ASN A 52 26.10 7.80 19.32
CA ASN A 52 26.84 7.77 20.58
C ASN A 52 26.74 9.08 21.40
N ASP A 53 25.59 9.74 21.38
CA ASP A 53 25.30 10.99 22.10
C ASP A 53 24.58 10.78 23.44
N TYR A 54 24.22 9.55 23.81
CA TYR A 54 23.45 9.26 25.04
C TYR A 54 24.05 9.89 26.32
N ASN A 55 25.37 9.99 26.42
CA ASN A 55 26.04 10.65 27.56
C ASN A 55 25.92 12.19 27.54
N LYS A 56 25.81 12.79 26.35
CA LYS A 56 25.67 14.24 26.16
C LYS A 56 24.25 14.73 26.50
N LEU A 57 23.25 13.88 26.33
CA LEU A 57 21.82 14.22 26.53
C LEU A 57 21.38 14.41 27.99
N SER A 58 22.33 14.58 28.93
CA SER A 58 22.07 14.81 30.36
C SER A 58 21.82 16.28 30.73
N GLY A 59 21.96 17.21 29.78
CA GLY A 59 21.76 18.66 29.97
C GLY A 59 20.31 19.14 29.72
N LYS A 60 20.11 20.46 29.70
CA LYS A 60 18.84 21.06 29.26
C LYS A 60 18.72 20.85 27.75
N LEU A 61 17.93 19.85 27.38
CA LEU A 61 17.72 19.38 26.02
C LEU A 61 16.44 20.00 25.45
N ASP A 62 16.55 20.70 24.33
CA ASP A 62 15.39 21.10 23.51
C ASP A 62 14.86 19.89 22.72
N ILE A 63 13.71 20.04 22.07
CA ILE A 63 13.07 18.95 21.31
C ILE A 63 14.03 18.42 20.23
N ILE A 64 14.30 17.10 20.25
CA ILE A 64 15.04 16.42 19.17
C ILE A 64 14.11 16.26 17.97
N THR A 65 14.54 16.74 16.81
CA THR A 65 13.80 16.61 15.55
C THR A 65 14.61 15.82 14.53
N TYR A 66 13.89 15.09 13.70
CA TYR A 66 14.40 14.24 12.65
C TYR A 66 13.79 14.63 11.32
N GLU A 67 14.56 14.55 10.25
CA GLU A 67 14.09 14.85 8.91
C GLU A 67 14.64 13.83 7.93
N ALA A 68 13.75 13.05 7.31
CA ALA A 68 14.11 12.15 6.22
C ALA A 68 14.23 12.93 4.90
N GLU A 69 15.28 12.63 4.14
CA GLU A 69 15.55 13.22 2.83
C GLU A 69 15.00 12.35 1.69
N MET A 70 15.33 12.68 0.44
CA MET A 70 14.77 11.98 -0.72
C MET A 70 15.13 10.48 -0.79
N ILE A 71 16.39 10.11 -0.57
CA ILE A 71 16.87 8.72 -0.72
C ILE A 71 17.95 8.40 0.31
N GLU A 72 17.67 7.41 1.17
CA GLU A 72 18.62 6.75 2.07
C GLU A 72 19.34 7.66 3.08
N ASP A 73 18.77 8.81 3.46
CA ASP A 73 19.41 9.78 4.32
C ASP A 73 18.42 10.39 5.33
N TYR A 74 18.91 10.74 6.52
CA TYR A 74 18.16 11.60 7.44
C TYR A 74 19.08 12.53 8.24
N CYS A 75 18.51 13.63 8.71
CA CYS A 75 19.13 14.56 9.63
C CYS A 75 18.47 14.47 11.01
N LYS A 76 19.27 14.54 12.07
CA LYS A 76 18.83 14.69 13.46
C LYS A 76 19.40 15.99 14.03
N GLU A 77 18.53 16.78 14.63
CA GLU A 77 18.85 18.10 15.18
C GLU A 77 18.34 18.24 16.60
N PHE A 78 19.15 18.86 17.45
CA PHE A 78 18.78 19.18 18.82
C PHE A 78 19.70 20.27 19.38
N THR A 79 19.29 20.91 20.47
CA THR A 79 20.11 21.90 21.19
C THR A 79 20.34 21.42 22.62
N ILE A 80 21.59 21.50 23.09
CA ILE A 80 21.97 21.23 24.49
C ILE A 80 22.70 22.45 25.01
N ASN A 81 22.22 23.05 26.10
CA ASN A 81 22.86 24.21 26.73
C ASN A 81 23.19 25.34 25.73
N ASP A 82 22.22 25.67 24.87
CA ASP A 82 22.32 26.67 23.79
C ASP A 82 23.32 26.34 22.67
N GLN A 83 23.96 25.16 22.69
CA GLN A 83 24.76 24.65 21.59
C GLN A 83 23.91 23.78 20.66
N LYS A 84 23.90 24.12 19.37
CA LYS A 84 23.20 23.33 18.35
C LYS A 84 24.01 22.09 18.00
N HIS A 85 23.34 20.96 17.82
CA HIS A 85 23.91 19.70 17.37
C HIS A 85 23.21 19.25 16.10
N VAL A 86 24.01 18.91 15.08
CA VAL A 86 23.53 18.39 13.78
C VAL A 86 24.15 17.02 13.56
N ARG A 87 23.31 16.05 13.18
CA ARG A 87 23.68 14.66 12.94
C ARG A 87 23.18 14.25 11.58
N LEU A 88 24.10 13.90 10.68
CA LEU A 88 23.77 13.52 9.31
C LEU A 88 23.99 12.01 9.14
N ALA A 89 22.93 11.29 8.80
CA ALA A 89 22.99 9.86 8.50
C ALA A 89 22.94 9.62 6.99
N GLN A 90 23.93 8.87 6.49
CA GLN A 90 23.86 8.17 5.21
C GLN A 90 23.59 6.69 5.47
N ILE A 91 22.58 6.13 4.83
CA ILE A 91 22.13 4.75 5.04
C ILE A 91 22.45 3.94 3.79
N LYS A 92 22.98 2.73 3.94
CA LYS A 92 23.32 1.86 2.81
C LYS A 92 22.89 0.43 3.05
N TYR A 93 21.95 -0.05 2.23
CA TYR A 93 21.41 -1.40 2.34
C TYR A 93 21.98 -2.35 1.27
N ASN A 94 23.09 -3.02 1.59
CA ASN A 94 23.86 -3.83 0.65
C ASN A 94 23.58 -5.33 0.80
N ALA A 95 22.38 -5.79 0.42
CA ALA A 95 21.97 -7.19 0.57
C ALA A 95 22.80 -8.18 -0.28
N ARG A 96 23.29 -7.77 -1.46
CA ARG A 96 23.97 -8.67 -2.42
C ARG A 96 25.46 -8.36 -2.65
N SER A 97 25.98 -7.40 -1.90
CA SER A 97 27.36 -6.95 -2.00
C SER A 97 28.34 -8.07 -1.70
N LYS A 98 29.37 -8.23 -2.54
CA LYS A 98 30.48 -9.16 -2.29
C LYS A 98 31.74 -8.46 -1.79
N THR A 99 31.71 -7.14 -1.66
CA THR A 99 32.89 -6.35 -1.27
C THR A 99 32.65 -5.62 0.06
N ASN A 100 33.69 -4.93 0.55
CA ASN A 100 33.59 -4.21 1.81
C ASN A 100 32.74 -2.94 1.64
N PHE A 101 31.95 -2.56 2.66
CA PHE A 101 31.01 -1.44 2.57
C PHE A 101 31.68 -0.12 2.16
N TYR A 102 32.86 0.20 2.70
CA TYR A 102 33.55 1.46 2.42
C TYR A 102 34.02 1.57 0.95
N LYS A 103 34.21 0.46 0.24
CA LYS A 103 34.57 0.46 -1.20
C LYS A 103 33.37 0.63 -2.12
N GLU A 104 32.19 0.19 -1.69
CA GLU A 104 30.96 0.35 -2.47
C GLU A 104 30.29 1.69 -2.22
N ASN A 105 30.49 2.26 -1.03
CA ASN A 105 29.84 3.48 -0.60
C ASN A 105 30.81 4.69 -0.64
N LYS A 106 31.70 4.73 -1.64
CA LYS A 106 32.68 5.81 -1.82
C LYS A 106 32.03 7.17 -1.98
N ASP A 107 30.92 7.22 -2.71
CA ASP A 107 30.17 8.46 -2.92
C ASP A 107 29.59 8.98 -1.60
N ALA A 108 29.09 8.11 -0.72
CA ALA A 108 28.61 8.51 0.61
C ALA A 108 29.76 9.08 1.46
N LEU A 109 30.92 8.41 1.47
CA LEU A 109 32.11 8.91 2.19
C LEU A 109 32.58 10.26 1.64
N LYS A 110 32.60 10.41 0.31
CA LYS A 110 32.93 11.67 -0.38
C LYS A 110 31.98 12.80 0.02
N THR A 111 30.67 12.53 0.00
CA THR A 111 29.62 13.49 0.40
C THR A 111 29.77 13.91 1.86
N LEU A 112 29.92 12.97 2.78
CA LEU A 112 30.05 13.28 4.21
C LEU A 112 31.31 14.10 4.52
N TYR A 113 32.45 13.78 3.89
CA TYR A 113 33.68 14.53 4.08
C TYR A 113 33.59 15.94 3.49
N TYR A 114 32.94 16.08 2.32
CA TYR A 114 32.65 17.38 1.73
C TYR A 114 31.81 18.26 2.67
N ILE A 115 30.73 17.72 3.26
CA ILE A 115 29.87 18.47 4.19
C ILE A 115 30.65 18.90 5.43
N TYR A 116 31.49 18.02 5.96
CA TYR A 116 32.37 18.34 7.07
C TYR A 116 33.32 19.51 6.75
N LEU A 117 33.99 19.50 5.59
CA LEU A 117 34.86 20.62 5.18
C LEU A 117 34.06 21.92 4.99
N LYS A 118 32.86 21.83 4.41
CA LYS A 118 31.95 22.97 4.27
C LYS A 118 31.57 23.56 5.63
N ALA A 119 31.28 22.71 6.61
CA ALA A 119 30.96 23.14 7.96
C ALA A 119 32.15 23.87 8.62
N LYS A 120 33.40 23.40 8.42
CA LYS A 120 34.60 24.05 8.96
C LYS A 120 34.81 25.46 8.43
N ILE A 121 34.46 25.74 7.17
CA ILE A 121 34.50 27.11 6.60
C ILE A 121 33.47 28.02 7.27
N LEU A 122 32.32 27.46 7.60
CA LEU A 122 31.16 28.20 8.10
C LEU A 122 31.19 28.43 9.61
N ASP A 123 32.34 28.21 10.24
CA ASP A 123 32.61 28.36 11.66
C ASP A 123 31.86 27.36 12.57
N CYS A 124 32.45 26.17 12.71
CA CYS A 124 31.96 25.07 13.55
C CYS A 124 31.81 25.42 15.05
N GLU A 125 32.27 26.58 15.53
CA GLU A 125 31.96 26.98 16.92
C GLU A 125 30.46 27.17 17.15
N SER A 126 29.70 27.45 16.08
CA SER A 126 28.24 27.65 16.16
C SER A 126 27.42 26.36 16.31
N PHE A 127 27.94 25.19 15.89
CA PHE A 127 27.24 23.90 16.03
C PHE A 127 28.16 22.68 15.99
N ASP A 128 27.82 21.65 16.77
CA ASP A 128 28.50 20.34 16.81
C ASP A 128 27.96 19.44 15.68
N LEU A 129 28.81 19.10 14.71
CA LEU A 129 28.46 18.22 13.59
C LEU A 129 29.00 16.79 13.83
N LYS A 130 28.15 15.78 13.60
CA LYS A 130 28.61 14.41 13.33
C LYS A 130 28.00 13.89 12.04
N CYS A 131 28.77 13.07 11.36
CA CYS A 131 28.38 12.36 10.15
C CYS A 131 28.34 10.87 10.45
N SER A 132 27.38 10.14 9.91
CA SER A 132 27.34 8.69 10.03
C SER A 132 27.10 8.00 8.70
N LEU A 133 27.70 6.82 8.58
CA LEU A 133 27.42 5.86 7.53
C LEU A 133 26.90 4.58 8.20
N PHE A 134 25.57 4.46 8.23
CA PHE A 134 24.88 3.27 8.70
C PHE A 134 24.71 2.30 7.55
N TYR A 135 25.13 1.05 7.74
CA TYR A 135 25.10 0.10 6.64
C TYR A 135 24.67 -1.30 7.07
N PHE A 136 23.99 -2.00 6.17
CA PHE A 136 23.78 -3.43 6.24
C PHE A 136 24.58 -4.11 5.12
N ASN A 137 25.32 -5.18 5.44
CA ASN A 137 25.96 -6.04 4.46
C ASN A 137 25.82 -7.50 4.89
N GLN A 138 25.12 -8.30 4.08
CA GLN A 138 24.82 -9.70 4.38
C GLN A 138 26.08 -10.58 4.40
N ASN A 139 27.08 -10.25 3.57
CA ASN A 139 28.28 -11.06 3.41
C ASN A 139 29.40 -10.69 4.40
N GLU A 140 29.22 -9.62 5.18
CA GLU A 140 30.15 -9.25 6.23
C GLU A 140 29.85 -10.06 7.50
N LYS A 141 30.72 -11.00 7.86
CA LYS A 141 30.59 -11.79 9.10
C LYS A 141 30.57 -10.86 10.31
N ASN A 142 29.66 -11.10 11.25
CA ASN A 142 29.55 -10.40 12.54
C ASN A 142 30.80 -10.67 13.41
N ASN A 143 31.93 -10.05 13.08
CA ASN A 143 33.09 -9.98 13.96
C ASN A 143 33.13 -8.57 14.53
N ASN A 144 32.88 -8.47 15.84
CA ASN A 144 32.71 -7.25 16.64
C ASN A 144 33.95 -6.34 16.77
N SER A 145 34.94 -6.37 15.88
CA SER A 145 36.08 -5.44 15.99
C SER A 145 36.90 -5.32 14.70
N ASN A 146 36.32 -4.79 13.63
CA ASN A 146 37.16 -4.16 12.62
C ASN A 146 36.88 -2.67 12.67
N ASP A 147 37.70 -1.96 13.43
CA ASP A 147 37.88 -0.54 13.19
C ASP A 147 38.31 -0.36 11.73
N TYR A 148 37.44 0.20 10.90
CA TYR A 148 37.69 0.44 9.49
C TYR A 148 38.36 1.80 9.25
N SER A 149 38.67 2.56 10.29
CA SER A 149 39.20 3.93 10.20
C SER A 149 40.40 4.03 9.27
N ASP A 150 41.39 3.13 9.39
CA ASP A 150 42.57 3.13 8.51
C ASP A 150 42.21 2.89 7.04
N LYS A 151 41.31 1.95 6.77
CA LYS A 151 40.89 1.61 5.40
C LYS A 151 40.00 2.69 4.79
N ILE A 152 39.16 3.32 5.60
CA ILE A 152 38.35 4.48 5.20
C ILE A 152 39.27 5.66 4.89
N ARG A 153 40.32 5.87 5.70
CA ARG A 153 41.34 6.91 5.48
C ARG A 153 42.02 6.73 4.13
N GLU A 154 42.55 5.53 3.85
CA GLU A 154 43.17 5.21 2.57
C GLU A 154 42.22 5.43 1.38
N GLU A 155 40.95 5.04 1.52
CA GLU A 155 39.95 5.20 0.47
C GLU A 155 39.58 6.67 0.24
N LEU A 156 39.41 7.46 1.30
CA LEU A 156 39.17 8.91 1.21
C LEU A 156 40.37 9.64 0.60
N GLU A 157 41.60 9.31 1.01
CA GLU A 157 42.81 9.85 0.37
C GLU A 157 42.82 9.57 -1.13
N THR A 158 42.43 8.36 -1.53
CA THR A 158 42.34 7.99 -2.95
C THR A 158 41.29 8.83 -3.69
N ILE A 159 40.11 9.02 -3.09
CA ILE A 159 39.04 9.85 -3.65
C ILE A 159 39.49 11.31 -3.79
N ILE A 160 40.07 11.89 -2.73
CA ILE A 160 40.53 13.28 -2.69
C ILE A 160 41.59 13.50 -3.77
N ASN A 161 42.63 12.65 -3.82
CA ASN A 161 43.69 12.74 -4.81
C ASN A 161 43.16 12.61 -6.24
N SER A 162 42.16 11.74 -6.46
CA SER A 162 41.52 11.62 -7.77
C SER A 162 40.78 12.88 -8.19
N GLU A 163 40.08 13.56 -7.27
CA GLU A 163 39.34 14.79 -7.58
C GLU A 163 40.27 15.99 -7.76
N VAL A 164 41.30 16.11 -6.92
CA VAL A 164 42.36 17.13 -7.07
C VAL A 164 43.08 16.98 -8.40
N LYS A 165 43.43 15.74 -8.79
CA LYS A 165 44.08 15.50 -10.08
C LYS A 165 43.20 15.89 -11.27
N LYS A 166 41.88 15.60 -11.23
CA LYS A 166 40.96 16.05 -12.29
C LYS A 166 40.98 17.57 -12.43
N LEU A 167 40.97 18.28 -11.31
CA LEU A 167 41.06 19.74 -11.31
C LEU A 167 42.40 20.23 -11.85
N ASP A 168 43.52 19.62 -11.45
CA ASP A 168 44.85 19.94 -11.99
C ASP A 168 44.92 19.72 -13.51
N ASP A 169 44.34 18.61 -14.00
CA ASP A 169 44.28 18.31 -15.44
C ASP A 169 43.41 19.35 -16.19
N GLU A 170 42.31 19.83 -15.59
CA GLU A 170 41.45 20.89 -16.13
C GLU A 170 42.14 22.26 -16.14
N LEU A 171 42.85 22.62 -15.08
CA LEU A 171 43.58 23.89 -14.96
C LEU A 171 44.79 23.97 -15.91
N ASN A 172 45.47 22.84 -16.14
CA ASN A 172 46.64 22.78 -17.02
C ASN A 172 46.28 22.63 -18.51
N ASN A 173 45.00 22.43 -18.84
CA ASN A 173 44.54 22.35 -20.22
C ASN A 173 44.45 23.75 -20.83
N LYS A 174 45.23 24.03 -21.89
CA LYS A 174 45.36 25.36 -22.52
C LYS A 174 44.07 25.91 -23.13
N ASP A 175 43.08 25.04 -23.37
CA ASP A 175 41.75 25.42 -23.87
C ASP A 175 40.72 25.61 -22.74
N SER A 176 41.11 25.49 -21.47
CA SER A 176 40.20 25.69 -20.34
C SER A 176 39.90 27.18 -20.12
N LYS A 177 38.64 27.49 -19.83
CA LYS A 177 38.16 28.86 -19.54
C LYS A 177 38.45 29.28 -18.09
N ILE A 178 39.27 28.52 -17.36
CA ILE A 178 39.39 28.64 -15.92
C ILE A 178 40.70 29.38 -15.61
N GLU A 179 40.60 30.58 -15.03
CA GLU A 179 41.79 31.30 -14.56
C GLU A 179 42.29 30.70 -13.23
N PRO A 180 43.58 30.35 -13.08
CA PRO A 180 44.15 29.77 -11.85
C PRO A 180 43.90 30.61 -10.59
N ASN A 181 43.79 31.93 -10.75
CA ASN A 181 43.58 32.88 -9.66
C ASN A 181 42.16 32.80 -9.07
N GLU A 182 41.20 32.18 -9.76
CA GLU A 182 39.82 31.96 -9.27
C GLU A 182 39.69 30.72 -8.38
N TRP A 183 40.71 29.86 -8.33
CA TRP A 183 40.68 28.59 -7.60
C TRP A 183 41.63 28.54 -6.41
N VAL A 184 42.61 29.44 -6.35
CA VAL A 184 43.61 29.49 -5.28
C VAL A 184 43.38 30.74 -4.44
N SER A 185 42.85 30.57 -3.23
CA SER A 185 42.73 31.69 -2.30
C SER A 185 44.05 31.88 -1.53
N THR A 186 44.71 33.03 -1.71
CA THR A 186 45.92 33.40 -0.96
C THR A 186 45.63 33.86 0.46
N THR A 187 44.35 34.06 0.80
CA THR A 187 43.87 34.44 2.13
C THR A 187 42.69 33.55 2.51
N ILE A 188 42.77 32.89 3.67
CA ILE A 188 41.68 32.07 4.22
C ILE A 188 40.64 33.01 4.84
N ASP A 189 40.04 33.85 4.01
CA ASP A 189 38.84 34.59 4.41
C ASP A 189 37.63 33.71 4.07
N ASN A 190 37.00 33.15 5.11
CA ASN A 190 35.89 32.21 5.00
C ASN A 190 34.69 32.82 4.23
N GLU A 191 34.51 34.14 4.26
CA GLU A 191 33.42 34.83 3.56
C GLU A 191 33.68 34.92 2.05
N ILE A 192 34.92 35.17 1.64
CA ILE A 192 35.35 35.16 0.23
C ILE A 192 35.24 33.73 -0.32
N LEU A 193 35.68 32.75 0.45
CA LEU A 193 35.67 31.33 0.09
C LEU A 193 34.23 30.83 -0.14
N TYR A 194 33.30 31.18 0.76
CA TYR A 194 31.89 30.79 0.66
C TYR A 194 31.19 31.42 -0.56
N ASN A 195 31.44 32.70 -0.84
CA ASN A 195 30.87 33.38 -2.01
C ASN A 195 31.35 32.74 -3.33
N GLN A 196 32.61 32.29 -3.41
CA GLN A 196 33.14 31.57 -4.58
C GLN A 196 32.57 30.15 -4.74
N LEU A 197 32.13 29.49 -3.66
CA LEU A 197 31.47 28.19 -3.75
C LEU A 197 30.09 28.28 -4.40
N THR A 198 29.33 29.34 -4.11
CA THR A 198 27.96 29.47 -4.61
C THR A 198 27.86 29.60 -6.14
N SER A 199 28.91 30.08 -6.82
CA SER A 199 28.95 30.25 -8.27
C SER A 199 29.33 28.98 -9.06
N LYS A 200 29.79 27.93 -8.38
CA LYS A 200 30.20 26.64 -9.00
C LYS A 200 29.07 25.61 -8.95
N ASP A 201 29.10 24.65 -9.87
CA ASP A 201 28.29 23.44 -9.78
C ASP A 201 28.79 22.50 -8.68
N LEU A 202 28.03 21.43 -8.38
CA LEU A 202 28.35 20.53 -7.26
C LEU A 202 29.74 19.89 -7.40
N SER A 203 30.12 19.45 -8.60
CA SER A 203 31.43 18.84 -8.85
C SER A 203 32.56 19.85 -8.60
N GLY A 204 32.42 21.06 -9.14
CA GLY A 204 33.39 22.13 -8.96
C GLY A 204 33.51 22.59 -7.51
N ARG A 205 32.40 22.60 -6.74
CA ARG A 205 32.43 22.88 -5.29
C ARG A 205 33.25 21.84 -4.53
N ILE A 206 33.09 20.55 -4.84
CA ILE A 206 33.82 19.48 -4.17
C ILE A 206 35.31 19.58 -4.46
N GLN A 207 35.67 19.69 -5.74
CA GLN A 207 37.05 19.82 -6.17
C GLN A 207 37.70 21.03 -5.50
N TYR A 208 36.99 22.16 -5.43
CA TYR A 208 37.48 23.38 -4.80
C TYR A 208 37.78 23.18 -3.30
N LEU A 209 36.85 22.58 -2.53
CA LEU A 209 37.07 22.32 -1.10
C LEU A 209 38.20 21.33 -0.87
N PHE A 210 38.26 20.26 -1.67
CA PHE A 210 39.31 19.27 -1.55
C PHE A 210 40.68 19.86 -1.87
N TYR A 211 40.77 20.74 -2.86
CA TYR A 211 42.02 21.40 -3.23
C TYR A 211 42.49 22.42 -2.18
N ASN A 212 41.60 23.28 -1.69
CA ASN A 212 41.99 24.42 -0.85
C ASN A 212 42.02 24.11 0.65
N LEU A 213 41.24 23.14 1.14
CA LEU A 213 41.10 22.89 2.58
C LEU A 213 41.55 21.52 3.03
N SER A 214 41.35 20.49 2.22
CA SER A 214 41.63 19.12 2.66
C SER A 214 43.11 18.94 3.00
N ASN A 215 43.38 18.43 4.20
CA ASN A 215 44.72 18.10 4.66
C ASN A 215 44.65 16.90 5.63
N LYS A 216 45.80 16.40 6.07
CA LYS A 216 45.87 15.23 6.97
C LYS A 216 45.20 15.46 8.31
N GLU A 217 45.28 16.67 8.87
CA GLU A 217 44.67 17.00 10.15
C GLU A 217 43.15 16.96 10.06
N TYR A 218 42.56 17.59 9.05
CA TYR A 218 41.11 17.55 8.83
C TYR A 218 40.58 16.17 8.47
N LEU A 219 41.33 15.38 7.70
CA LEU A 219 40.95 14.02 7.40
C LEU A 219 40.96 13.14 8.66
N ASN A 220 41.97 13.28 9.53
CA ASN A 220 42.02 12.55 10.79
C ASN A 220 40.90 13.01 11.74
N ASP A 221 40.68 14.32 11.89
CA ASP A 221 39.58 14.84 12.71
C ASP A 221 38.20 14.35 12.21
N PHE A 222 38.01 14.31 10.89
CA PHE A 222 36.80 13.75 10.30
C PHE A 222 36.61 12.28 10.68
N ILE A 223 37.62 11.44 10.46
CA ILE A 223 37.50 9.98 10.66
C ILE A 223 37.40 9.64 12.15
N ASP A 224 38.22 10.27 12.98
CA ASP A 224 38.41 9.86 14.36
C ASP A 224 37.36 10.50 15.30
N ASN A 225 36.86 11.71 14.98
CA ASN A 225 35.97 12.47 15.86
C ASN A 225 34.58 12.75 15.27
N THR A 226 34.44 12.85 13.94
CA THR A 226 33.18 13.27 13.29
C THR A 226 32.40 12.11 12.69
N LEU A 227 33.08 11.15 12.07
CA LEU A 227 32.49 10.05 11.31
C LEU A 227 32.16 8.86 12.21
N ILE A 228 30.92 8.39 12.13
CA ILE A 228 30.47 7.15 12.77
C ILE A 228 30.14 6.14 11.69
N THR A 229 30.87 5.03 11.63
CA THR A 229 30.49 3.90 10.77
C THR A 229 29.96 2.76 11.62
N LYS A 230 28.71 2.36 11.41
CA LYS A 230 28.06 1.31 12.20
C LYS A 230 27.30 0.37 11.29
N LYS A 231 27.61 -0.93 11.43
CA LYS A 231 26.79 -1.98 10.84
C LYS A 231 25.47 -2.06 11.62
N VAL A 232 24.37 -1.97 10.90
CA VAL A 232 23.00 -2.05 11.45
C VAL A 232 22.34 -3.38 11.06
N PRO A 233 21.36 -3.87 11.84
CA PRO A 233 20.72 -5.17 11.60
C PRO A 233 19.99 -5.25 10.25
N GLU A 234 19.65 -6.46 9.82
CA GLU A 234 18.75 -6.63 8.67
C GLU A 234 17.39 -5.99 8.95
N ARG A 235 16.65 -5.62 7.90
CA ARG A 235 15.42 -4.82 8.04
C ARG A 235 14.37 -5.48 8.95
N GLN A 236 14.15 -6.79 8.85
CA GLN A 236 13.18 -7.49 9.69
C GLN A 236 13.62 -7.52 11.15
N ASP A 237 14.92 -7.70 11.41
CA ASP A 237 15.48 -7.64 12.76
C ASP A 237 15.30 -6.24 13.36
N LEU A 238 15.56 -5.19 12.56
CA LEU A 238 15.36 -3.79 12.97
C LEU A 238 13.90 -3.52 13.33
N ILE A 239 12.95 -3.97 12.51
CA ILE A 239 11.52 -3.87 12.77
C ILE A 239 11.15 -4.58 14.07
N ALA A 240 11.70 -5.79 14.31
CA ALA A 240 11.47 -6.51 15.57
C ALA A 240 11.98 -5.73 16.80
N MET A 241 13.15 -5.08 16.68
CA MET A 241 13.71 -4.24 17.75
C MET A 241 12.86 -3.00 18.02
N ILE A 242 12.34 -2.34 16.98
CA ILE A 242 11.41 -1.20 17.11
C ILE A 242 10.14 -1.63 17.86
N LYS A 243 9.53 -2.74 17.43
CA LYS A 243 8.33 -3.31 18.05
C LYS A 243 8.56 -3.59 19.54
N GLN A 244 9.68 -4.22 19.88
CA GLN A 244 10.04 -4.49 21.26
C GLN A 244 10.14 -3.22 22.10
N LYS A 245 10.84 -2.18 21.60
CA LYS A 245 10.95 -0.89 22.31
C LYS A 245 9.60 -0.20 22.50
N LEU A 246 8.75 -0.22 21.48
CA LEU A 246 7.41 0.33 21.56
C LEU A 246 6.56 -0.38 22.62
N GLU A 247 6.67 -1.71 22.71
CA GLU A 247 5.98 -2.49 23.74
C GLU A 247 6.53 -2.23 25.14
N GLU A 248 7.84 -2.21 25.31
CA GLU A 248 8.50 -2.06 26.62
C GLU A 248 8.26 -0.66 27.21
N GLU A 249 8.46 0.39 26.41
CA GLU A 249 8.47 1.77 26.90
C GLU A 249 7.09 2.45 26.79
N TYR A 250 6.23 2.00 25.87
CA TYR A 250 4.99 2.68 25.52
C TYR A 250 3.75 1.77 25.57
N SER A 251 3.81 0.67 26.32
CA SER A 251 2.67 -0.24 26.55
C SER A 251 1.39 0.45 27.03
N TYR A 252 1.50 1.58 27.73
CA TYR A 252 0.38 2.37 28.25
C TYR A 252 -0.39 3.16 27.18
N LEU A 253 0.14 3.30 25.97
CA LEU A 253 -0.53 4.07 24.90
C LEU A 253 -1.83 3.41 24.42
N ARG A 254 -2.15 2.20 24.89
CA ARG A 254 -3.43 1.51 24.67
C ARG A 254 -4.38 1.77 25.83
N SER A 255 -5.60 2.24 25.54
CA SER A 255 -6.72 2.13 26.49
C SER A 255 -7.08 0.65 26.66
N ASN A 256 -7.43 0.22 27.88
CA ASN A 256 -7.96 -1.14 28.13
C ASN A 256 -9.26 -1.44 27.36
N ASP A 257 -9.77 -0.49 26.57
CA ASP A 257 -11.08 -0.51 25.92
C ASP A 257 -11.06 -1.16 24.52
N TYR A 258 -9.90 -1.34 23.92
CA TYR A 258 -9.78 -2.18 22.73
C TYR A 258 -9.50 -3.62 23.13
N SER A 259 -10.49 -4.51 23.03
CA SER A 259 -10.28 -5.96 23.03
C SER A 259 -9.78 -6.41 21.65
N LEU A 260 -8.55 -6.04 21.26
CA LEU A 260 -7.89 -6.75 20.16
C LEU A 260 -7.77 -8.22 20.56
N SER A 261 -8.09 -9.14 19.64
CA SER A 261 -7.93 -10.59 19.81
C SER A 261 -6.51 -10.90 20.32
N GLU A 262 -6.36 -11.97 21.10
CA GLU A 262 -5.04 -12.42 21.60
C GLU A 262 -4.01 -12.65 20.47
N GLU A 263 -4.44 -12.64 19.19
CA GLU A 263 -3.64 -12.91 18.01
C GLU A 263 -2.91 -11.68 17.41
N ILE A 264 -3.32 -10.44 17.70
CA ILE A 264 -2.63 -9.24 17.18
C ILE A 264 -1.51 -8.81 18.13
N ASN A 265 -0.27 -9.02 17.70
CA ASN A 265 0.93 -8.61 18.43
C ASN A 265 0.93 -7.07 18.61
N LYS A 266 1.08 -6.60 19.87
CA LYS A 266 0.95 -5.18 20.22
C LYS A 266 2.00 -4.33 19.51
N GLY A 267 3.22 -4.85 19.39
CA GLY A 267 4.32 -4.22 18.68
C GLY A 267 3.98 -3.99 17.21
N ASP A 268 3.30 -4.92 16.54
CA ASP A 268 2.93 -4.79 15.12
C ASP A 268 2.04 -3.57 14.87
N LEU A 269 1.04 -3.35 15.74
CA LEU A 269 0.14 -2.21 15.61
C LEU A 269 0.84 -0.88 15.89
N LEU A 270 1.57 -0.79 17.00
CA LEU A 270 2.30 0.43 17.38
C LEU A 270 3.33 0.81 16.31
N TYR A 271 4.08 -0.17 15.81
CA TYR A 271 5.01 0.01 14.71
C TYR A 271 4.29 0.52 13.46
N SER A 272 3.18 -0.11 13.07
CA SER A 272 2.43 0.28 11.86
C SER A 272 1.89 1.71 11.96
N LEU A 273 1.35 2.12 13.11
CA LEU A 273 0.89 3.48 13.33
C LEU A 273 2.04 4.49 13.28
N GLY A 274 3.15 4.20 13.96
CA GLY A 274 4.31 5.09 14.04
C GLY A 274 5.01 5.26 12.69
N ILE A 275 5.28 4.16 11.98
CA ILE A 275 5.95 4.21 10.68
C ILE A 275 5.07 4.88 9.62
N ASN A 276 3.74 4.66 9.66
CA ASN A 276 2.81 5.33 8.75
C ASN A 276 2.77 6.84 8.98
N PHE A 277 2.80 7.28 10.24
CA PHE A 277 2.88 8.72 10.55
C PHE A 277 4.15 9.33 9.94
N ILE A 278 5.30 8.69 10.16
CA ILE A 278 6.58 9.16 9.63
C ILE A 278 6.55 9.27 8.09
N ILE A 279 6.07 8.22 7.42
CA ILE A 279 5.99 8.19 5.95
C ILE A 279 4.98 9.25 5.45
N ASN A 280 3.82 9.38 6.08
CA ASN A 280 2.79 10.33 5.66
C ASN A 280 3.24 11.80 5.83
N GLU A 281 3.91 12.13 6.94
CA GLU A 281 4.46 13.46 7.15
C GLU A 281 5.50 13.80 6.07
N TRP A 282 6.37 12.85 5.71
CA TRP A 282 7.31 13.02 4.61
C TRP A 282 6.60 13.15 3.25
N GLN A 283 5.58 12.34 2.97
CA GLN A 283 4.79 12.40 1.73
C GLN A 283 3.95 13.68 1.62
N SER A 284 3.71 14.39 2.72
CA SER A 284 2.96 15.65 2.72
C SER A 284 3.74 16.83 2.14
N LYS A 285 5.04 16.66 1.83
CA LYS A 285 5.87 17.65 1.13
C LYS A 285 5.24 17.98 -0.25
N LYS A 286 4.79 19.22 -0.42
CA LYS A 286 4.22 19.73 -1.69
C LYS A 286 5.31 20.17 -2.66
N GLU A 287 6.40 20.68 -2.11
CA GLU A 287 7.59 21.10 -2.86
C GLU A 287 8.75 20.19 -2.48
N LYS A 288 9.66 19.95 -3.43
CA LYS A 288 10.83 19.10 -3.20
C LYS A 288 11.66 19.56 -1.99
N ASN A 289 11.84 20.86 -1.81
CA ASN A 289 12.66 21.45 -0.75
C ASN A 289 11.82 21.82 0.50
N GLU A 290 10.55 21.38 0.59
CA GLU A 290 9.76 21.62 1.79
C GLU A 290 10.31 20.79 2.95
N ARG A 291 10.67 21.47 4.04
CA ARG A 291 11.19 20.80 5.24
C ARG A 291 10.06 20.22 6.10
N LYS A 292 10.24 18.99 6.58
CA LYS A 292 9.28 18.27 7.46
C LYS A 292 9.99 17.61 8.64
N PRO A 293 10.41 18.40 9.65
CA PRO A 293 10.96 17.84 10.86
C PRO A 293 9.87 17.13 11.69
N ILE A 294 10.19 15.93 12.17
CA ILE A 294 9.35 15.06 12.96
C ILE A 294 10.06 14.76 14.29
N ASN A 295 9.36 14.77 15.40
CA ASN A 295 9.90 14.32 16.69
C ASN A 295 9.11 13.13 17.25
N LEU A 296 9.74 12.38 18.15
CA LEU A 296 9.12 11.19 18.75
C LEU A 296 7.78 11.52 19.43
N GLN A 297 7.68 12.66 20.13
CA GLN A 297 6.46 13.06 20.84
C GLN A 297 5.26 13.18 19.88
N GLN A 298 5.44 13.73 18.68
CA GLN A 298 4.40 13.79 17.65
C GLN A 298 3.96 12.40 17.18
N VAL A 299 4.92 11.48 17.00
CA VAL A 299 4.60 10.07 16.66
C VAL A 299 3.75 9.44 17.76
N LEU A 300 4.12 9.63 19.03
CA LEU A 300 3.39 9.06 20.17
C LEU A 300 2.01 9.71 20.35
N GLU A 301 1.88 11.01 20.14
CA GLU A 301 0.60 11.72 20.15
C GLU A 301 -0.32 11.23 19.03
N TYR A 302 0.21 11.00 17.83
CA TYR A 302 -0.54 10.41 16.74
C TYR A 302 -1.02 9.00 17.09
N ILE A 303 -0.12 8.14 17.58
CA ILE A 303 -0.47 6.79 18.06
C ILE A 303 -1.58 6.88 19.12
N HIS A 304 -1.44 7.77 20.10
CA HIS A 304 -2.45 7.96 21.14
C HIS A 304 -3.79 8.45 20.58
N SER A 305 -3.76 9.40 19.65
CA SER A 305 -4.97 9.94 19.02
C SER A 305 -5.70 8.89 18.19
N MET A 306 -4.97 8.02 17.47
CA MET A 306 -5.51 6.92 16.70
C MET A 306 -6.00 5.78 17.60
N ASN A 307 -5.38 5.60 18.78
CA ASN A 307 -5.88 4.69 19.81
C ASN A 307 -7.15 5.22 20.51
N SER A 308 -7.38 6.54 20.50
CA SER A 308 -8.58 7.19 21.06
C SER A 308 -9.72 7.34 20.06
N ARG A 309 -9.43 7.23 18.76
CA ARG A 309 -10.47 7.10 17.74
C ARG A 309 -10.86 5.63 17.71
N ASP A 310 -12.07 5.35 18.12
CA ASP A 310 -12.74 4.15 17.61
C ASP A 310 -12.72 4.26 16.09
N VAL A 311 -11.71 3.69 15.40
CA VAL A 311 -11.76 3.55 13.95
C VAL A 311 -12.89 2.58 13.70
N LEU A 312 -14.07 3.14 13.49
CA LEU A 312 -15.25 2.37 13.21
C LEU A 312 -14.97 1.65 11.89
N ILE A 313 -15.21 0.35 11.87
CA ILE A 313 -15.14 -0.46 10.64
C ILE A 313 -15.95 0.19 9.51
N ASP A 314 -16.96 1.01 9.84
CA ASP A 314 -17.76 1.78 8.91
C ASP A 314 -16.93 2.82 8.13
N ASP A 315 -15.99 3.52 8.77
CA ASP A 315 -15.10 4.48 8.11
C ASP A 315 -14.13 3.76 7.16
N ILE A 316 -13.64 2.60 7.58
CA ILE A 316 -12.77 1.73 6.76
C ILE A 316 -13.54 1.22 5.55
N VAL A 317 -14.75 0.70 5.75
CA VAL A 317 -15.63 0.19 4.69
C VAL A 317 -15.98 1.31 3.72
N GLU A 318 -16.31 2.50 4.21
CA GLU A 318 -16.63 3.64 3.36
C GLU A 318 -15.45 4.03 2.46
N LYS A 319 -14.24 4.10 3.03
CA LYS A 319 -13.03 4.40 2.26
C LYS A 319 -12.73 3.34 1.20
N ILE A 320 -12.80 2.06 1.56
CA ILE A 320 -12.57 0.95 0.61
C ILE A 320 -13.61 0.97 -0.50
N LEU A 321 -14.88 1.23 -0.18
CA LEU A 321 -15.94 1.30 -1.20
C LEU A 321 -15.65 2.42 -2.20
N VAL A 322 -15.16 3.57 -1.77
CA VAL A 322 -14.74 4.64 -2.70
C VAL A 322 -13.62 4.18 -3.59
N GLU A 323 -12.54 3.64 -3.01
CA GLU A 323 -11.38 3.15 -3.77
C GLU A 323 -11.76 2.09 -4.81
N TYR A 324 -12.65 1.16 -4.45
CA TYR A 324 -13.14 0.12 -5.37
C TYR A 324 -14.00 0.70 -6.49
N PHE A 325 -14.83 1.71 -6.20
CA PHE A 325 -15.68 2.34 -7.21
C PHE A 325 -14.89 3.22 -8.18
N ASP A 326 -13.85 3.92 -7.70
CA ASP A 326 -12.93 4.65 -8.58
C ASP A 326 -12.22 3.69 -9.54
N GLU A 327 -11.79 2.52 -9.06
CA GLU A 327 -11.22 1.48 -9.91
C GLU A 327 -12.24 0.89 -10.91
N LEU A 328 -13.51 0.75 -10.51
CA LEU A 328 -14.58 0.31 -11.42
C LEU A 328 -14.80 1.32 -12.56
N ILE A 329 -14.79 2.62 -12.27
CA ILE A 329 -14.89 3.68 -13.28
C ILE A 329 -13.78 3.50 -14.31
N TYR A 330 -12.53 3.42 -13.84
CA TYR A 330 -11.38 3.26 -14.72
C TYR A 330 -11.47 2.00 -15.61
N ILE A 331 -11.95 0.88 -15.06
CA ILE A 331 -12.15 -0.35 -15.83
C ILE A 331 -13.23 -0.15 -16.91
N ILE A 332 -14.34 0.52 -16.58
CA ILE A 332 -15.43 0.78 -17.52
C ILE A 332 -14.98 1.71 -18.65
N GLU A 333 -14.32 2.81 -18.31
CA GLU A 333 -13.74 3.75 -19.28
C GLU A 333 -12.77 3.02 -20.21
N SER A 334 -11.83 2.25 -19.66
CA SER A 334 -10.86 1.50 -20.46
C SER A 334 -11.53 0.50 -21.40
N ASP A 335 -12.60 -0.19 -20.96
CA ASP A 335 -13.35 -1.12 -21.81
C ASP A 335 -14.07 -0.38 -22.95
N ILE A 336 -14.65 0.81 -22.69
CA ILE A 336 -15.38 1.59 -23.68
C ILE A 336 -14.43 2.29 -24.67
N TYR A 337 -13.34 2.90 -24.20
CA TYR A 337 -12.33 3.51 -25.07
C TYR A 337 -11.71 2.50 -26.03
N LYS A 338 -11.56 1.25 -25.58
CA LYS A 338 -11.14 0.16 -26.47
C LYS A 338 -12.17 -0.08 -27.59
N ASP A 339 -13.46 -0.08 -27.28
CA ASP A 339 -14.50 -0.23 -28.29
C ASP A 339 -14.59 0.98 -29.24
N ILE A 340 -14.31 2.20 -28.77
CA ILE A 340 -14.17 3.40 -29.62
C ILE A 340 -12.98 3.23 -30.57
N TYR A 341 -11.82 2.80 -30.06
CA TYR A 341 -10.62 2.56 -30.87
C TYR A 341 -10.81 1.45 -31.90
N ASP A 342 -11.59 0.42 -31.57
CA ASP A 342 -11.98 -0.68 -32.47
C ASP A 342 -13.10 -0.27 -33.46
N ASP A 343 -13.40 1.03 -33.60
CA ASP A 343 -14.45 1.60 -34.48
C ASP A 343 -15.86 1.02 -34.25
N LYS A 344 -16.16 0.52 -33.04
CA LYS A 344 -17.51 0.01 -32.72
C LYS A 344 -18.49 1.11 -32.36
N PHE A 345 -17.99 2.25 -31.88
CA PHE A 345 -18.76 3.43 -31.51
C PHE A 345 -18.06 4.69 -32.00
N GLU A 346 -18.85 5.72 -32.31
CA GLU A 346 -18.32 7.09 -32.42
C GLU A 346 -17.93 7.60 -31.02
N GLU A 347 -16.90 8.44 -30.92
CA GLU A 347 -16.39 8.98 -29.65
C GLU A 347 -17.51 9.61 -28.79
N GLN A 348 -18.42 10.35 -29.42
CA GLN A 348 -19.55 10.97 -28.73
C GLN A 348 -20.48 9.93 -28.09
N GLN A 349 -20.74 8.81 -28.77
CA GLN A 349 -21.57 7.72 -28.24
C GLN A 349 -20.86 7.00 -27.10
N GLY A 350 -19.55 6.77 -27.24
CA GLY A 350 -18.75 6.15 -26.19
C GLY A 350 -18.73 6.98 -24.91
N ASN A 351 -18.53 8.30 -25.02
CA ASN A 351 -18.57 9.22 -23.88
C ASN A 351 -19.96 9.26 -23.22
N GLU A 352 -21.05 9.23 -24.00
CA GLU A 352 -22.40 9.15 -23.44
C GLU A 352 -22.63 7.86 -22.64
N ILE A 353 -22.07 6.72 -23.08
CA ILE A 353 -22.14 5.46 -22.33
C ILE A 353 -21.36 5.57 -21.01
N ILE A 354 -20.18 6.21 -21.01
CA ILE A 354 -19.36 6.45 -19.81
C ILE A 354 -20.15 7.31 -18.81
N ASP A 355 -20.64 8.48 -19.23
CA ASP A 355 -21.44 9.39 -18.38
C ASP A 355 -22.64 8.66 -17.75
N ASN A 356 -23.32 7.84 -18.55
CA ASN A 356 -24.45 7.05 -18.08
C ASN A 356 -24.04 6.01 -17.02
N PHE A 357 -22.88 5.38 -17.14
CA PHE A 357 -22.36 4.45 -16.13
C PHE A 357 -21.91 5.16 -14.85
N GLU A 358 -21.32 6.35 -14.93
CA GLU A 358 -20.95 7.14 -13.75
C GLU A 358 -22.17 7.44 -12.87
N ILE A 359 -23.28 7.82 -13.49
CA ILE A 359 -24.55 8.04 -12.78
C ILE A 359 -25.00 6.76 -12.05
N LEU A 360 -24.95 5.60 -12.72
CA LEU A 360 -25.37 4.32 -12.13
C LEU A 360 -24.41 3.84 -11.04
N LEU A 361 -23.11 4.10 -11.19
CA LEU A 361 -22.10 3.84 -10.18
C LEU A 361 -22.37 4.63 -8.91
N HIS A 362 -22.72 5.91 -9.05
CA HIS A 362 -23.11 6.73 -7.91
C HIS A 362 -24.33 6.14 -7.18
N GLU A 363 -25.40 5.79 -7.91
CA GLU A 363 -26.60 5.15 -7.34
C GLU A 363 -26.26 3.84 -6.60
N LEU A 364 -25.40 2.99 -7.18
CA LEU A 364 -24.98 1.73 -6.56
C LEU A 364 -24.09 1.96 -5.33
N LEU A 365 -23.19 2.93 -5.37
CA LEU A 365 -22.32 3.29 -4.24
C LEU A 365 -23.15 3.76 -3.04
N GLU A 366 -24.13 4.64 -3.27
CA GLU A 366 -25.02 5.13 -2.20
C GLU A 366 -25.81 3.98 -1.56
N PHE A 367 -26.33 3.05 -2.37
CA PHE A 367 -27.01 1.86 -1.88
C PHE A 367 -26.08 1.00 -1.01
N LEU A 368 -24.88 0.68 -1.50
CA LEU A 368 -23.93 -0.17 -0.77
C LEU A 368 -23.40 0.50 0.50
N ARG A 369 -23.10 1.81 0.47
CA ARG A 369 -22.69 2.57 1.66
C ARG A 369 -23.72 2.52 2.76
N ARG A 370 -25.00 2.63 2.43
CA ARG A 370 -26.08 2.55 3.44
C ARG A 370 -26.16 1.15 4.04
N ILE A 371 -26.15 0.12 3.20
CA ILE A 371 -26.35 -1.26 3.62
C ILE A 371 -25.14 -1.84 4.37
N LEU A 372 -23.93 -1.58 3.88
CA LEU A 372 -22.71 -2.20 4.39
C LEU A 372 -22.17 -1.55 5.67
N LYS A 373 -22.87 -0.57 6.25
CA LYS A 373 -22.65 -0.14 7.64
C LYS A 373 -22.94 -1.27 8.63
N GLU A 374 -23.88 -2.15 8.31
CA GLU A 374 -24.20 -3.27 9.20
C GLU A 374 -23.25 -4.45 8.97
N ARG A 375 -22.58 -4.89 10.04
CA ARG A 375 -21.66 -6.04 10.02
C ARG A 375 -22.31 -7.33 9.53
N THR A 376 -23.57 -7.54 9.87
CA THR A 376 -24.39 -8.67 9.39
C THR A 376 -24.67 -8.58 7.88
N ALA A 377 -24.86 -7.39 7.34
CA ALA A 377 -25.02 -7.17 5.91
C ALA A 377 -23.71 -7.41 5.14
N ARG A 378 -22.56 -7.03 5.73
CA ARG A 378 -21.22 -7.35 5.18
C ARG A 378 -20.96 -8.85 5.16
N TYR A 379 -21.24 -9.54 6.27
CA TYR A 379 -21.14 -11.00 6.34
C TYR A 379 -21.96 -11.68 5.24
N SER A 380 -23.26 -11.33 5.14
CA SER A 380 -24.17 -11.94 4.17
C SER A 380 -23.75 -11.63 2.73
N LEU A 381 -23.21 -10.43 2.46
CA LEU A 381 -22.65 -10.12 1.16
C LEU A 381 -21.46 -11.03 0.84
N PHE A 382 -20.45 -11.11 1.70
CA PHE A 382 -19.28 -11.97 1.48
C PHE A 382 -19.66 -13.44 1.34
N ASN A 383 -20.63 -13.89 2.14
CA ASN A 383 -21.15 -15.25 2.07
C ASN A 383 -21.96 -15.50 0.78
N THR A 384 -22.48 -14.45 0.14
CA THR A 384 -23.15 -14.51 -1.18
C THR A 384 -22.15 -14.54 -2.32
N ILE A 385 -21.14 -13.68 -2.27
CA ILE A 385 -20.18 -13.52 -3.37
C ILE A 385 -19.01 -14.51 -3.29
N SER A 386 -18.91 -15.36 -2.26
CA SER A 386 -17.84 -16.36 -2.14
C SER A 386 -18.28 -17.74 -2.64
N ASN A 387 -17.39 -18.42 -3.37
CA ASN A 387 -17.60 -19.81 -3.78
C ASN A 387 -17.57 -20.78 -2.60
N ASN A 388 -16.67 -20.55 -1.64
CA ASN A 388 -16.47 -21.39 -0.47
C ASN A 388 -16.86 -20.64 0.80
N ARG A 389 -17.28 -21.37 1.83
CA ARG A 389 -17.54 -20.77 3.14
C ARG A 389 -16.19 -20.39 3.74
N PHE A 390 -15.97 -19.10 3.97
CA PHE A 390 -14.72 -18.60 4.56
C PHE A 390 -14.74 -18.64 6.08
N LYS A 391 -15.91 -18.38 6.70
CA LYS A 391 -16.15 -18.44 8.15
C LYS A 391 -17.61 -18.77 8.48
N THR A 392 -17.86 -19.20 9.70
CA THR A 392 -19.21 -19.19 10.27
C THR A 392 -19.66 -17.78 10.62
N ARG A 393 -20.97 -17.56 10.81
CA ARG A 393 -21.50 -16.25 11.19
C ARG A 393 -21.03 -15.88 12.58
N GLU A 394 -21.07 -16.84 13.50
CA GLU A 394 -20.63 -16.68 14.88
C GLU A 394 -19.14 -16.30 14.93
N GLU A 395 -18.30 -17.01 14.16
CA GLU A 395 -16.88 -16.66 14.02
C GLU A 395 -16.72 -15.25 13.45
N TYR A 396 -17.45 -14.91 12.38
CA TYR A 396 -17.31 -13.61 11.71
C TYR A 396 -17.71 -12.43 12.60
N LEU A 397 -18.78 -12.56 13.36
CA LEU A 397 -19.27 -11.51 14.26
C LEU A 397 -18.35 -11.27 15.47
N GLN A 398 -17.51 -12.25 15.82
CA GLN A 398 -16.53 -12.14 16.89
C GLN A 398 -15.18 -11.58 16.42
N MET A 399 -14.97 -11.42 15.11
CA MET A 399 -13.68 -10.98 14.57
C MET A 399 -13.31 -9.57 15.04
N SER A 400 -12.01 -9.29 15.10
CA SER A 400 -11.53 -7.92 15.23
C SER A 400 -11.74 -7.12 13.93
N VAL A 401 -11.72 -5.79 14.03
CA VAL A 401 -11.81 -4.87 12.87
C VAL A 401 -10.73 -5.17 11.82
N ILE A 402 -9.52 -5.51 12.27
CA ILE A 402 -8.37 -5.81 11.39
C ILE A 402 -8.58 -7.12 10.63
N GLU A 403 -9.09 -8.15 11.31
CA GLU A 403 -9.39 -9.42 10.66
C GLU A 403 -10.54 -9.27 9.65
N GLU A 404 -11.56 -8.46 9.97
CA GLU A 404 -12.66 -8.15 9.04
C GLU A 404 -12.13 -7.40 7.81
N TYR A 405 -11.28 -6.39 8.01
CA TYR A 405 -10.60 -5.65 6.94
C TYR A 405 -9.80 -6.56 6.00
N ALA A 406 -9.06 -7.52 6.55
CA ALA A 406 -8.32 -8.49 5.74
C ALA A 406 -9.25 -9.33 4.84
N ILE A 407 -10.43 -9.72 5.34
CA ILE A 407 -11.43 -10.42 4.52
C ILE A 407 -11.96 -9.50 3.41
N ILE A 408 -12.28 -8.24 3.72
CA ILE A 408 -12.79 -7.28 2.71
C ILE A 408 -11.80 -7.16 1.55
N ASN A 409 -10.50 -7.06 1.85
CA ASN A 409 -9.45 -7.00 0.83
C ASN A 409 -9.30 -8.30 0.03
N GLN A 410 -9.37 -9.46 0.70
CA GLN A 410 -9.34 -10.76 0.01
C GLN A 410 -10.53 -10.97 -0.93
N MET A 411 -11.66 -10.34 -0.65
CA MET A 411 -12.90 -10.47 -1.42
C MET A 411 -13.04 -9.40 -2.53
N LYS A 412 -12.03 -8.53 -2.72
CA LYS A 412 -12.06 -7.41 -3.68
C LYS A 412 -12.54 -7.83 -5.07
N ASP A 413 -11.87 -8.77 -5.71
CA ASP A 413 -12.19 -9.16 -7.09
C ASP A 413 -13.62 -9.70 -7.22
N LEU A 414 -14.09 -10.45 -6.22
CA LEU A 414 -15.45 -10.99 -6.19
C LEU A 414 -16.49 -9.88 -6.01
N PHE A 415 -16.17 -8.88 -5.21
CA PHE A 415 -17.01 -7.70 -4.99
C PHE A 415 -17.10 -6.84 -6.25
N MET A 416 -15.97 -6.63 -6.93
CA MET A 416 -15.90 -5.89 -8.20
C MET A 416 -16.72 -6.60 -9.28
N ASP A 417 -16.57 -7.92 -9.41
CA ASP A 417 -17.36 -8.74 -10.33
C ASP A 417 -18.86 -8.66 -10.04
N PHE A 418 -19.23 -8.68 -8.76
CA PHE A 418 -20.62 -8.49 -8.33
C PHE A 418 -21.15 -7.12 -8.78
N CYS A 419 -20.43 -6.04 -8.49
CA CYS A 419 -20.83 -4.67 -8.86
C CYS A 419 -20.97 -4.50 -10.37
N ARG A 420 -20.02 -4.99 -11.17
CA ARG A 420 -20.08 -4.94 -12.65
C ARG A 420 -21.36 -5.58 -13.19
N ARG A 421 -21.79 -6.70 -12.61
CA ARG A 421 -23.02 -7.37 -13.04
C ARG A 421 -24.25 -6.52 -12.74
N ILE A 422 -24.31 -5.93 -11.55
CA ILE A 422 -25.43 -5.08 -11.15
C ILE A 422 -25.49 -3.84 -12.05
N LEU A 423 -24.36 -3.16 -12.27
CA LEU A 423 -24.27 -1.99 -13.15
C LEU A 423 -24.75 -2.30 -14.56
N LYS A 424 -24.39 -3.46 -15.10
CA LYS A 424 -24.81 -3.84 -16.45
C LYS A 424 -26.31 -4.13 -16.55
N ILE A 425 -26.90 -4.71 -15.49
CA ILE A 425 -28.35 -4.90 -15.40
C ILE A 425 -29.05 -3.55 -15.23
N MET A 426 -28.51 -2.66 -14.39
CA MET A 426 -28.99 -1.28 -14.20
C MET A 426 -29.00 -0.51 -15.52
N TYR A 427 -27.92 -0.56 -16.28
CA TYR A 427 -27.80 0.11 -17.58
C TYR A 427 -28.86 -0.37 -18.56
N TRP A 428 -29.01 -1.70 -18.67
CA TRP A 428 -30.03 -2.29 -19.53
C TRP A 428 -31.46 -1.88 -19.12
N GLU A 429 -31.77 -1.85 -17.82
CA GLU A 429 -33.10 -1.43 -17.35
C GLU A 429 -33.35 0.06 -17.61
N LYS A 430 -32.42 0.93 -17.23
CA LYS A 430 -32.62 2.39 -17.28
C LYS A 430 -32.54 2.94 -18.70
N TYR A 431 -31.50 2.59 -19.44
CA TYR A 431 -31.22 3.24 -20.73
C TYR A 431 -31.73 2.44 -21.94
N ILE A 432 -31.83 1.11 -21.84
CA ILE A 432 -32.36 0.28 -22.95
C ILE A 432 -33.86 0.02 -22.81
N GLN A 433 -34.34 -0.30 -21.61
CA GLN A 433 -35.75 -0.59 -21.36
C GLN A 433 -36.56 0.61 -20.86
N ASN A 434 -35.90 1.74 -20.57
CA ASN A 434 -36.53 2.96 -20.03
C ASN A 434 -37.36 2.71 -18.76
N LYS A 435 -36.80 1.90 -17.83
CA LYS A 435 -37.41 1.55 -16.54
C LYS A 435 -36.68 2.22 -15.38
N SER A 436 -37.42 2.50 -14.31
CA SER A 436 -36.82 3.00 -13.07
C SER A 436 -36.02 1.91 -12.36
N ILE A 437 -34.89 2.28 -11.78
CA ILE A 437 -34.10 1.41 -10.90
C ILE A 437 -34.51 1.68 -9.45
N ASP A 438 -34.74 0.61 -8.70
CA ASP A 438 -34.91 0.65 -7.24
C ASP A 438 -34.14 -0.53 -6.64
N LEU A 439 -32.95 -0.25 -6.10
CA LEU A 439 -32.07 -1.28 -5.56
C LEU A 439 -32.60 -1.89 -4.26
N ASP A 440 -33.40 -1.16 -3.47
CA ASP A 440 -34.06 -1.69 -2.27
C ASP A 440 -35.15 -2.69 -2.60
N GLU A 441 -35.82 -2.52 -3.74
CA GLU A 441 -36.74 -3.53 -4.25
C GLU A 441 -36.01 -4.72 -4.88
N TRP A 442 -34.86 -4.48 -5.52
CA TRP A 442 -34.06 -5.50 -6.19
C TRP A 442 -33.34 -6.42 -5.23
N PHE A 443 -32.95 -5.96 -4.03
CA PHE A 443 -32.22 -6.77 -3.06
C PHE A 443 -33.01 -7.00 -1.78
N ARG A 444 -33.12 -8.26 -1.39
CA ARG A 444 -33.56 -8.68 -0.05
C ARG A 444 -32.36 -9.26 0.68
N ILE A 445 -31.97 -8.63 1.78
CA ILE A 445 -30.79 -8.98 2.57
C ILE A 445 -31.23 -9.87 3.72
N ASP A 446 -30.82 -11.13 3.69
CA ASP A 446 -30.97 -12.08 4.80
C ASP A 446 -29.66 -12.15 5.60
N GLU A 447 -29.70 -12.74 6.80
CA GLU A 447 -28.52 -12.89 7.65
C GLU A 447 -27.42 -13.74 7.01
N GLU A 448 -27.77 -14.64 6.09
CA GLU A 448 -26.82 -15.53 5.41
C GLU A 448 -26.51 -15.09 3.99
N LEU A 449 -27.49 -14.58 3.22
CA LEU A 449 -27.33 -14.32 1.79
C LEU A 449 -28.12 -13.10 1.30
N TRP A 450 -27.65 -12.49 0.21
CA TRP A 450 -28.38 -11.48 -0.54
C TRP A 450 -29.18 -12.15 -1.66
N ILE A 451 -30.48 -11.87 -1.68
CA ILE A 451 -31.42 -12.40 -2.66
C ILE A 451 -31.77 -11.29 -3.65
N PHE A 452 -31.48 -11.51 -4.92
CA PHE A 452 -31.85 -10.64 -6.01
C PHE A 452 -33.29 -10.95 -6.47
N LYS A 453 -34.15 -9.93 -6.46
CA LYS A 453 -35.57 -10.03 -6.84
C LYS A 453 -35.96 -8.85 -7.71
N LYS A 454 -35.90 -9.04 -9.02
CA LYS A 454 -36.46 -8.09 -9.98
C LYS A 454 -37.96 -8.30 -10.15
N LYS A 455 -38.76 -7.23 -10.26
CA LYS A 455 -40.24 -7.30 -10.40
C LYS A 455 -40.72 -8.16 -11.57
N ASP A 456 -40.02 -8.12 -12.70
CA ASP A 456 -40.38 -8.88 -13.92
C ASP A 456 -39.86 -10.32 -13.92
N LEU A 457 -38.97 -10.66 -12.98
CA LEU A 457 -38.56 -12.04 -12.75
C LEU A 457 -39.63 -12.72 -11.89
N LYS A 458 -40.39 -13.64 -12.49
CA LYS A 458 -41.37 -14.48 -11.76
C LYS A 458 -40.71 -15.35 -10.66
N ILE A 459 -39.38 -15.43 -10.63
CA ILE A 459 -38.58 -16.30 -9.76
C ILE A 459 -37.52 -15.46 -9.02
N LYS A 460 -37.39 -15.64 -7.70
CA LYS A 460 -36.31 -15.05 -6.88
C LYS A 460 -34.97 -15.70 -7.19
N THR A 461 -33.90 -14.91 -7.27
CA THR A 461 -32.58 -15.37 -7.71
C THR A 461 -31.46 -15.02 -6.75
N VAL A 462 -30.33 -15.72 -6.87
CA VAL A 462 -29.07 -15.36 -6.21
C VAL A 462 -28.01 -15.19 -7.29
N LEU A 463 -27.24 -14.10 -7.17
CA LEU A 463 -26.15 -13.78 -8.09
C LEU A 463 -24.84 -14.27 -7.47
N LEU A 464 -24.31 -15.38 -7.97
CA LEU A 464 -23.14 -16.06 -7.41
C LEU A 464 -21.87 -15.75 -8.21
N PRO A 465 -20.68 -15.77 -7.57
CA PRO A 465 -19.40 -15.53 -8.25
C PRO A 465 -19.08 -16.54 -9.36
N ASN A 466 -18.00 -16.28 -10.10
CA ASN A 466 -17.52 -17.19 -11.14
C ASN A 466 -17.02 -18.50 -10.53
N VAL A 467 -17.37 -19.63 -11.15
CA VAL A 467 -16.92 -20.95 -10.71
C VAL A 467 -16.07 -21.60 -11.79
N SER A 468 -14.92 -22.15 -11.40
CA SER A 468 -14.12 -23.01 -12.29
C SER A 468 -14.82 -24.35 -12.53
N ASP A 469 -14.81 -24.83 -13.77
CA ASP A 469 -15.51 -26.06 -14.21
C ASP A 469 -15.28 -27.30 -13.34
N ASP A 470 -14.09 -27.44 -12.76
CA ASP A 470 -13.71 -28.64 -12.02
C ASP A 470 -14.23 -28.67 -10.57
N ARG A 471 -14.81 -27.57 -10.07
CA ARG A 471 -15.27 -27.44 -8.66
C ARG A 471 -16.76 -27.16 -8.51
N VAL A 472 -17.52 -27.06 -9.60
CA VAL A 472 -18.96 -26.71 -9.59
C VAL A 472 -19.76 -27.57 -8.61
N LYS A 473 -19.51 -28.87 -8.55
CA LYS A 473 -20.27 -29.79 -7.67
C LYS A 473 -20.08 -29.50 -6.17
N ASP A 474 -18.85 -29.21 -5.76
CA ASP A 474 -18.54 -28.96 -4.35
C ASP A 474 -19.04 -27.56 -3.92
N ILE A 475 -18.90 -26.58 -4.81
CA ILE A 475 -19.42 -25.23 -4.59
C ILE A 475 -20.95 -25.23 -4.49
N CYS A 476 -21.64 -25.96 -5.37
CA CYS A 476 -23.08 -26.15 -5.27
C CYS A 476 -23.48 -26.80 -3.93
N ARG A 477 -22.73 -27.79 -3.43
CA ARG A 477 -23.00 -28.42 -2.13
C ARG A 477 -22.91 -27.40 -0.99
N ASP A 478 -21.89 -26.54 -1.01
CA ASP A 478 -21.67 -25.52 0.02
C ASP A 478 -22.73 -24.41 -0.01
N ILE A 479 -23.12 -23.93 -1.19
CA ILE A 479 -24.18 -22.92 -1.33
C ILE A 479 -25.51 -23.46 -0.79
N VAL A 480 -25.84 -24.71 -1.11
CA VAL A 480 -27.06 -25.36 -0.60
C VAL A 480 -27.04 -25.45 0.92
N TYR A 481 -25.88 -25.76 1.51
CA TYR A 481 -25.73 -25.80 2.95
C TYR A 481 -26.03 -24.43 3.59
N ARG A 482 -25.50 -23.33 3.03
CA ARG A 482 -25.80 -21.95 3.49
C ARG A 482 -27.29 -21.63 3.40
N MET A 483 -27.92 -22.04 2.30
CA MET A 483 -29.35 -21.80 2.10
C MET A 483 -30.29 -22.51 3.08
N ARG A 484 -29.85 -23.61 3.70
CA ARG A 484 -30.67 -24.27 4.75
C ARG A 484 -30.90 -23.37 5.98
N LYS A 485 -30.13 -22.29 6.09
CA LYS A 485 -30.12 -21.37 7.23
C LYS A 485 -30.85 -20.06 6.95
N VAL A 486 -31.26 -19.80 5.70
CA VAL A 486 -32.06 -18.61 5.32
C VAL A 486 -33.44 -18.71 5.98
N ASP A 487 -33.97 -17.61 6.51
CA ASP A 487 -35.27 -17.63 7.21
C ASP A 487 -36.41 -18.09 6.27
N ASN A 488 -37.13 -19.12 6.71
CA ASN A 488 -38.24 -19.77 6.02
C ASN A 488 -39.40 -18.82 5.67
N LYS A 489 -39.45 -17.62 6.27
CA LYS A 489 -40.44 -16.58 5.92
C LYS A 489 -40.29 -16.05 4.49
N TYR A 490 -39.12 -16.17 3.86
CA TYR A 490 -38.80 -15.40 2.66
C TYR A 490 -38.89 -16.14 1.33
N SER A 491 -39.42 -17.37 1.28
CA SER A 491 -39.50 -18.24 0.09
C SER A 491 -38.19 -18.42 -0.71
N LYS A 492 -37.71 -19.66 -0.76
CA LYS A 492 -36.43 -20.11 -1.33
C LYS A 492 -36.14 -19.54 -2.73
N PRO A 493 -34.96 -18.96 -3.01
CA PRO A 493 -34.57 -18.57 -4.36
C PRO A 493 -34.47 -19.81 -5.25
N ARG A 494 -35.19 -19.79 -6.38
CA ARG A 494 -35.33 -20.98 -7.24
C ARG A 494 -34.39 -20.97 -8.45
N LEU A 495 -33.70 -19.87 -8.73
CA LEU A 495 -32.82 -19.74 -9.88
C LEU A 495 -31.49 -19.08 -9.50
N TRP A 496 -30.36 -19.73 -9.79
CA TRP A 496 -29.03 -19.22 -9.46
C TRP A 496 -28.23 -18.98 -10.71
N TYR A 497 -27.54 -17.84 -10.72
CA TYR A 497 -26.81 -17.37 -11.87
C TYR A 497 -25.29 -17.52 -11.65
N PHE A 498 -24.63 -18.29 -12.52
CA PHE A 498 -23.17 -18.50 -12.56
C PHE A 498 -22.56 -17.94 -13.86
N LYS A 499 -21.24 -17.80 -13.97
CA LYS A 499 -20.55 -17.56 -15.26
C LYS A 499 -20.27 -18.89 -15.97
N SER A 500 -20.24 -18.90 -17.31
CA SER A 500 -19.93 -20.01 -18.24
C SER A 500 -19.29 -21.24 -17.59
N ILE A 501 -19.98 -22.38 -17.64
CA ILE A 501 -19.38 -23.70 -17.42
C ILE A 501 -18.98 -24.21 -18.82
N ASN A 502 -17.70 -24.55 -19.06
CA ASN A 502 -17.20 -24.92 -20.40
C ASN A 502 -18.06 -25.99 -21.08
N GLU A 503 -18.15 -25.82 -22.40
CA GLU A 503 -19.03 -26.55 -23.32
C GLU A 503 -18.73 -28.06 -23.41
N ASN A 504 -17.53 -28.50 -23.01
CA ASN A 504 -17.07 -29.89 -23.17
C ASN A 504 -17.75 -30.92 -22.24
N LYS A 505 -18.65 -30.50 -21.34
CA LYS A 505 -19.42 -31.43 -20.47
C LYS A 505 -20.94 -31.34 -20.63
N GLY A 506 -21.46 -30.63 -21.65
CA GLY A 506 -22.89 -30.65 -21.99
C GLY A 506 -23.81 -29.92 -20.99
N TYR A 507 -23.32 -28.85 -20.34
CA TYR A 507 -24.06 -28.08 -19.34
C TYR A 507 -24.68 -26.78 -19.89
N SER A 508 -25.02 -26.73 -21.17
CA SER A 508 -25.65 -25.56 -21.81
C SER A 508 -27.13 -25.37 -21.47
N ASP A 509 -27.76 -26.35 -20.81
CA ASP A 509 -29.18 -26.34 -20.48
C ASP A 509 -29.39 -26.27 -18.97
N ARG A 510 -30.43 -25.56 -18.53
CA ARG A 510 -30.92 -25.49 -17.13
C ARG A 510 -30.65 -26.81 -16.40
N ILE A 511 -29.68 -26.81 -15.47
CA ILE A 511 -29.39 -28.03 -14.72
C ILE A 511 -30.40 -28.14 -13.59
N LEU A 512 -31.32 -29.09 -13.73
CA LEU A 512 -32.33 -29.40 -12.71
C LEU A 512 -31.70 -30.31 -11.65
N TYR A 513 -31.72 -29.87 -10.39
CA TYR A 513 -31.35 -30.70 -9.25
C TYR A 513 -32.56 -30.87 -8.33
N ASP A 514 -32.86 -32.12 -7.97
CA ASP A 514 -33.94 -32.49 -7.04
C ASP A 514 -33.57 -32.02 -5.61
N LEU A 515 -34.40 -31.15 -5.03
CA LEU A 515 -34.16 -30.49 -3.76
C LEU A 515 -35.41 -30.58 -2.87
N ARG A 516 -35.75 -31.81 -2.48
CA ARG A 516 -36.97 -32.12 -1.70
C ARG A 516 -36.98 -31.43 -0.34
N GLU A 517 -38.15 -30.88 0.01
CA GLU A 517 -38.47 -30.53 1.39
C GLU A 517 -38.78 -31.82 2.18
N ILE A 518 -38.06 -32.06 3.27
CA ILE A 518 -38.39 -33.15 4.20
C ILE A 518 -38.71 -32.52 5.56
N GLN A 519 -39.91 -32.74 6.08
CA GLN A 519 -40.23 -32.41 7.47
C GLN A 519 -39.36 -33.25 8.42
N GLY A 520 -38.48 -32.59 9.17
CA GLY A 520 -37.74 -33.18 10.28
C GLY A 520 -38.61 -33.33 11.53
N ARG A 521 -38.11 -34.09 12.52
CA ARG A 521 -38.76 -34.16 13.85
C ARG A 521 -38.76 -32.77 14.48
N GLY A 522 -39.93 -32.30 14.92
CA GLY A 522 -40.10 -30.98 15.56
C GLY A 522 -40.57 -29.85 14.64
N GLY A 523 -40.98 -30.14 13.40
CA GLY A 523 -41.52 -29.13 12.48
C GLY A 523 -40.46 -28.29 11.75
N MET A 524 -39.17 -28.58 11.95
CA MET A 524 -38.07 -27.98 11.18
C MET A 524 -37.92 -28.66 9.82
N MET A 525 -37.86 -27.87 8.75
CA MET A 525 -37.62 -28.39 7.40
C MET A 525 -36.15 -28.72 7.18
N HIS A 526 -35.87 -29.89 6.60
CA HIS A 526 -34.54 -30.29 6.15
C HIS A 526 -34.51 -30.40 4.63
N TYR A 527 -33.45 -29.88 4.03
CA TYR A 527 -33.22 -29.98 2.59
C TYR A 527 -32.22 -31.12 2.32
N THR A 528 -32.52 -32.08 1.46
CA THR A 528 -31.54 -33.12 1.03
C THR A 528 -31.29 -33.00 -0.46
N LEU A 529 -30.02 -32.87 -0.86
CA LEU A 529 -29.63 -32.73 -2.28
C LEU A 529 -29.22 -34.08 -2.85
N ASN A 530 -29.81 -34.47 -3.98
CA ASN A 530 -29.35 -35.65 -4.71
C ASN A 530 -28.55 -35.22 -5.96
N ILE A 531 -27.27 -34.86 -5.76
CA ILE A 531 -26.37 -34.32 -6.79
C ILE A 531 -25.94 -35.37 -7.84
N THR A 532 -26.32 -36.64 -7.67
CA THR A 532 -25.87 -37.77 -8.49
C THR A 532 -26.89 -38.24 -9.53
N LYS A 533 -28.12 -37.72 -9.52
CA LYS A 533 -29.13 -38.04 -10.52
C LYS A 533 -29.54 -36.77 -11.28
N ILE A 534 -29.00 -36.63 -12.48
CA ILE A 534 -29.60 -35.76 -13.51
C ILE A 534 -30.98 -36.36 -13.79
N ALA A 535 -32.04 -35.55 -13.74
CA ALA A 535 -33.38 -36.03 -14.03
C ALA A 535 -33.43 -36.63 -15.44
N ASP A 536 -34.11 -37.77 -15.59
CA ASP A 536 -34.32 -38.45 -16.87
C ASP A 536 -34.86 -37.48 -17.94
N ASP A 537 -34.54 -37.70 -19.21
CA ASP A 537 -34.92 -36.79 -20.31
C ASP A 537 -36.44 -36.56 -20.43
N ASN A 538 -37.26 -37.48 -19.89
CA ASN A 538 -38.73 -37.34 -19.83
C ASN A 538 -39.22 -36.31 -18.79
N ILE A 539 -38.41 -35.97 -17.79
CA ILE A 539 -38.71 -34.94 -16.78
C ILE A 539 -38.32 -33.54 -17.32
N ARG A 540 -37.24 -33.43 -18.09
CA ARG A 540 -36.78 -32.18 -18.72
C ARG A 540 -37.84 -31.51 -19.61
N ASN A 541 -38.70 -32.30 -20.24
CA ASN A 541 -39.72 -31.84 -21.17
C ASN A 541 -41.09 -31.51 -20.53
N ASN A 542 -41.29 -31.78 -19.23
CA ASN A 542 -42.59 -31.68 -18.57
C ASN A 542 -42.62 -30.76 -17.33
N ILE A 543 -41.53 -30.03 -17.03
CA ILE A 543 -41.53 -29.08 -15.90
C ILE A 543 -42.11 -27.74 -16.36
N VAL A 544 -43.44 -27.74 -16.46
CA VAL A 544 -44.26 -26.54 -16.67
C VAL A 544 -44.56 -25.95 -15.29
N GLY A 545 -43.74 -24.99 -14.85
CA GLY A 545 -44.04 -24.13 -13.70
C GLY A 545 -43.96 -24.76 -12.31
N ASN A 546 -43.87 -23.85 -11.32
CA ASN A 546 -44.28 -23.93 -9.90
C ASN A 546 -44.28 -25.26 -9.12
N ASN A 547 -43.48 -26.28 -9.45
CA ASN A 547 -43.23 -27.37 -8.51
C ASN A 547 -42.23 -26.88 -7.44
N ASP A 548 -42.67 -26.89 -6.18
CA ASP A 548 -41.96 -26.30 -5.04
C ASP A 548 -40.64 -27.01 -4.65
N ASP A 549 -40.35 -28.18 -5.24
CA ASP A 549 -39.25 -29.07 -4.85
C ASP A 549 -37.93 -28.91 -5.66
N TYR A 550 -37.83 -27.95 -6.59
CA TYR A 550 -36.67 -27.84 -7.49
C TYR A 550 -36.00 -26.45 -7.48
N PHE A 551 -34.69 -26.42 -7.79
CA PHE A 551 -33.94 -25.19 -8.11
C PHE A 551 -33.20 -25.34 -9.45
N TYR A 552 -32.92 -24.21 -10.08
CA TYR A 552 -32.29 -24.09 -11.38
C TYR A 552 -30.93 -23.39 -11.27
N ILE A 553 -29.96 -23.87 -12.03
CA ILE A 553 -28.71 -23.17 -12.30
C ILE A 553 -28.72 -22.71 -13.76
N GLU A 554 -28.53 -21.40 -13.98
CA GLU A 554 -28.38 -20.80 -15.31
C GLU A 554 -27.05 -20.03 -15.42
N CYS A 555 -26.44 -20.05 -16.60
CA CYS A 555 -25.27 -19.21 -16.87
C CYS A 555 -25.67 -17.76 -17.18
N MET A 556 -24.75 -16.84 -16.92
CA MET A 556 -24.85 -15.40 -17.20
C MET A 556 -24.05 -15.02 -18.44
N ASP A 557 -23.79 -15.94 -19.37
CA ASP A 557 -22.99 -15.67 -20.57
C ASP A 557 -23.63 -14.58 -21.44
N CYS A 558 -24.95 -14.52 -21.43
CA CYS A 558 -25.75 -13.51 -22.10
C CYS A 558 -25.57 -12.11 -21.47
N LEU A 559 -24.98 -12.02 -20.27
CA LEU A 559 -24.57 -10.76 -19.64
C LEU A 559 -23.29 -10.22 -20.26
N LYS A 560 -22.45 -11.03 -20.93
CA LYS A 560 -21.18 -10.58 -21.55
C LYS A 560 -20.35 -9.69 -20.62
N MET A 561 -20.04 -10.16 -19.42
CA MET A 561 -19.38 -9.34 -18.37
C MET A 561 -18.09 -8.65 -18.80
N ASN A 562 -17.36 -9.21 -19.77
CA ASN A 562 -16.07 -8.68 -20.25
C ASN A 562 -16.22 -7.53 -21.27
N SER A 563 -17.43 -7.04 -21.54
CA SER A 563 -17.67 -5.92 -22.46
C SER A 563 -18.85 -5.12 -21.93
N MET A 564 -18.60 -3.95 -21.32
CA MET A 564 -19.64 -3.17 -20.65
C MET A 564 -20.69 -2.59 -21.62
N SER A 565 -20.28 -2.34 -22.86
CA SER A 565 -21.08 -1.82 -23.97
C SER A 565 -21.98 -2.87 -24.67
N ASN A 566 -21.81 -4.16 -24.41
CA ASN A 566 -22.60 -5.20 -25.09
C ASN A 566 -23.83 -5.62 -24.26
N TYR A 567 -25.01 -5.13 -24.64
CA TYR A 567 -26.28 -5.38 -23.94
C TYR A 567 -27.30 -6.21 -24.74
N GLU A 568 -27.00 -6.59 -25.98
CA GLU A 568 -27.95 -7.20 -26.92
C GLU A 568 -28.59 -8.49 -26.38
N SER A 569 -27.83 -9.27 -25.61
CA SER A 569 -28.26 -10.57 -25.12
C SER A 569 -28.83 -10.56 -23.70
N ILE A 570 -28.84 -9.42 -23.00
CA ILE A 570 -29.22 -9.36 -21.57
C ILE A 570 -30.69 -9.78 -21.35
N GLU A 571 -31.58 -9.49 -22.31
CA GLU A 571 -32.98 -9.92 -22.25
C GLU A 571 -33.13 -11.46 -22.12
N HIS A 572 -32.15 -12.24 -22.59
CA HIS A 572 -32.15 -13.69 -22.53
C HIS A 572 -31.80 -14.26 -21.14
N ILE A 573 -31.20 -13.44 -20.28
CA ILE A 573 -31.00 -13.78 -18.87
C ILE A 573 -32.36 -13.86 -18.19
N PHE A 574 -33.19 -12.84 -18.41
CA PHE A 574 -34.46 -12.66 -17.72
C PHE A 574 -35.66 -13.28 -18.45
N SER A 575 -35.47 -13.79 -19.66
CA SER A 575 -36.50 -14.50 -20.43
C SER A 575 -36.32 -16.02 -20.41
N GLU A 576 -37.39 -16.73 -20.77
CA GLU A 576 -37.39 -18.18 -21.00
C GLU A 576 -36.65 -18.57 -22.31
N ARG A 577 -35.58 -17.88 -22.74
CA ARG A 577 -34.86 -18.22 -23.98
C ARG A 577 -33.34 -18.13 -23.78
N CYS A 578 -32.60 -19.11 -24.30
CA CYS A 578 -31.13 -19.15 -24.28
C CYS A 578 -30.57 -18.83 -25.69
N VAL A 579 -29.60 -17.91 -25.79
CA VAL A 579 -28.99 -17.49 -27.07
C VAL A 579 -28.26 -18.64 -27.77
N LYS A 580 -27.45 -19.40 -27.03
CA LYS A 580 -26.66 -20.51 -27.58
C LYS A 580 -27.52 -21.67 -28.09
N CYS A 581 -28.67 -21.87 -27.46
CA CYS A 581 -29.49 -23.05 -27.63
C CYS A 581 -30.54 -22.90 -28.74
N GLY A 582 -30.97 -21.68 -29.09
CA GLY A 582 -32.08 -21.42 -30.01
C GLY A 582 -33.46 -21.93 -29.54
N ILE A 583 -33.49 -22.65 -28.43
CA ILE A 583 -34.64 -23.32 -27.84
C ILE A 583 -35.26 -22.38 -26.79
N ARG A 584 -36.60 -22.28 -26.77
CA ARG A 584 -37.31 -21.74 -25.59
C ARG A 584 -36.87 -22.58 -24.39
N LYS A 585 -36.24 -22.00 -23.37
CA LYS A 585 -36.09 -22.61 -22.03
C LYS A 585 -37.50 -23.12 -21.69
N SER A 586 -37.68 -24.44 -21.70
CA SER A 586 -38.93 -25.12 -22.03
C SER A 586 -40.20 -24.50 -21.42
N ARG A 587 -41.26 -24.54 -22.23
CA ARG A 587 -42.63 -24.26 -21.85
C ARG A 587 -43.19 -25.38 -20.99
#